data_AF-A0A8J3KTI1-F1
#
_entry.id   AF-A0A8J3KTI1-F1
#
_cell.length_a   1.000
_cell.length_b   1.000
_cell.length_c   1.000
_cell.angle_alpha   90.00
_cell.angle_beta   90.00
_cell.angle_gamma   90.00
#
_symmetry.space_group_name_H-M   'P 1'
#
loop_
_entity.id
_entity.type
_entity.pdbx_description
1 polymer ?
#
loop_
_entity_poly.entity_id
_entity_poly.type
_entity_poly.pdbx_seq_one_letter_code
_entity_poly.pdbx_strand_id
1 'polypeptide(L)'
;MKWNSTTLLMGAIGFGMIAVPTSAAAATVPVAGLRIGQSDIFLPNIDDDAGGCRSRARQLAADAVPREEANEGRFQVRKEELSQEPDQENAEREFAELRRAHQWEQNQADRDMAACNDAADTVVNGPEDETDLARLRIAAWTGAPDSAAGRLTVSAEAVEHVRLFIKRGQWELVTGQTVISGRELRQGAELGIEGRDVVRDRAVWDGRAGVTLTVTAGRRVAQGTVQLREAPVLTQVNTQRLQAILATGPSADSNVQQWHAVVNSAAQPTGGLRELDVQTEWMQDLFEPAYTSMPGPDGRPHGIRVLIKTANDTHRVSARVVFTDLAGPGVAALHIGHEPVVDEDGGNSYDTYDSMGNLETIPPTPGHPSGQIIVGGDGVAGSPAGPAKELLGLLRAQRGIQEVTRSTPPGWRSATSTSSSSSCPHRAAGSAGGPWSPILTPGWGCCVNSRAADTARSRCTPICPPSNGRTTTRPTCAPSMSSWPTSSSWTRTGSPAAASPPTSTSSSGRPG
;
A
#
# COMPACT_ATOMS: atom_id res chain seq x y z
N MET A 1 -15.43 116.15 -19.12
CA MET A 1 -16.68 115.37 -19.26
C MET A 1 -16.51 114.37 -20.40
N LYS A 2 -16.67 113.08 -20.05
CA LYS A 2 -17.00 111.90 -20.88
C LYS A 2 -16.24 111.60 -22.18
N TRP A 3 -15.53 110.47 -22.13
CA TRP A 3 -15.10 109.60 -23.22
C TRP A 3 -16.29 108.94 -23.94
N ASN A 4 -16.07 108.45 -25.18
CA ASN A 4 -16.60 107.14 -25.59
C ASN A 4 -15.78 106.52 -26.73
N SER A 5 -15.62 105.20 -26.59
CA SER A 5 -14.69 104.33 -27.32
C SER A 5 -15.37 103.48 -28.38
N THR A 6 -14.58 103.11 -29.38
CA THR A 6 -14.82 102.22 -30.51
C THR A 6 -15.10 100.77 -30.09
N THR A 7 -16.09 100.12 -30.71
CA THR A 7 -16.41 98.69 -30.52
C THR A 7 -15.86 97.85 -31.68
N LEU A 8 -15.14 96.77 -31.36
CA LEU A 8 -14.61 95.76 -32.28
C LEU A 8 -15.40 94.45 -32.10
N LEU A 9 -15.86 93.83 -33.19
CA LEU A 9 -16.48 92.50 -33.19
C LEU A 9 -15.39 91.41 -33.18
N MET A 10 -15.48 90.44 -32.25
CA MET A 10 -14.79 89.15 -32.33
C MET A 10 -15.80 88.02 -32.49
N GLY A 11 -15.62 87.18 -33.50
CA GLY A 11 -16.30 85.90 -33.67
C GLY A 11 -15.53 84.77 -32.98
N ALA A 12 -16.26 83.90 -32.28
CA ALA A 12 -15.71 82.70 -31.64
C ALA A 12 -15.99 81.45 -32.51
N ILE A 13 -14.93 80.70 -32.84
CA ILE A 13 -14.99 79.39 -33.48
C ILE A 13 -14.93 78.33 -32.38
N GLY A 14 -15.98 77.50 -32.26
CA GLY A 14 -16.01 76.36 -31.34
C GLY A 14 -15.33 75.13 -31.94
N PHE A 15 -14.28 74.64 -31.29
CA PHE A 15 -13.69 73.32 -31.57
C PHE A 15 -14.38 72.26 -30.70
N GLY A 16 -15.12 71.35 -31.35
CA GLY A 16 -15.61 70.13 -30.71
C GLY A 16 -14.45 69.13 -30.56
N MET A 17 -14.11 68.77 -29.33
CA MET A 17 -13.20 67.66 -29.07
C MET A 17 -13.97 66.34 -29.23
N ILE A 18 -13.61 65.57 -30.26
CA ILE A 18 -13.95 64.16 -30.37
C ILE A 18 -13.09 63.41 -29.34
N ALA A 19 -13.72 62.89 -28.29
CA ALA A 19 -13.06 62.00 -27.35
C ALA A 19 -12.73 60.67 -28.08
N VAL A 20 -11.46 60.51 -28.46
CA VAL A 20 -10.93 59.23 -28.90
C VAL A 20 -10.93 58.31 -27.68
N PRO A 21 -11.58 57.13 -27.71
CA PRO A 21 -11.48 56.17 -26.61
C PRO A 21 -10.00 55.83 -26.42
N THR A 22 -9.50 56.13 -25.22
CA THR A 22 -8.15 55.80 -24.79
C THR A 22 -7.88 54.33 -25.07
N SER A 23 -6.76 54.12 -25.76
CA SER A 23 -6.18 52.86 -26.17
C SER A 23 -6.42 51.76 -25.14
N ALA A 24 -6.95 50.63 -25.62
CA ALA A 24 -6.95 49.36 -24.91
C ALA A 24 -5.62 49.20 -24.17
N ALA A 25 -5.70 49.09 -22.84
CA ALA A 25 -4.57 48.77 -21.99
C ALA A 25 -3.74 47.69 -22.68
N ALA A 26 -2.46 47.96 -22.88
CA ALA A 26 -1.53 47.02 -23.51
C ALA A 26 -1.72 45.67 -22.83
N ALA A 27 -2.37 44.73 -23.52
CA ALA A 27 -2.57 43.39 -23.01
C ALA A 27 -1.19 42.90 -22.59
N THR A 28 -1.06 42.52 -21.33
CA THR A 28 0.18 41.94 -20.80
C THR A 28 0.44 40.61 -21.51
N VAL A 29 1.70 40.17 -21.55
CA VAL A 29 2.04 38.82 -22.05
C VAL A 29 1.37 37.80 -21.12
N PRO A 30 0.61 36.82 -21.62
CA PRO A 30 0.02 35.81 -20.75
C PRO A 30 1.10 35.05 -19.99
N VAL A 31 0.82 34.68 -18.74
CA VAL A 31 1.74 33.92 -17.88
C VAL A 31 1.10 32.59 -17.52
N ALA A 32 1.76 31.49 -17.85
CA ALA A 32 1.36 30.15 -17.44
C ALA A 32 2.27 29.68 -16.29
N GLY A 33 2.01 30.21 -15.08
CA GLY A 33 2.85 30.00 -13.90
C GLY A 33 2.56 28.71 -13.14
N LEU A 34 2.41 27.57 -13.81
CA LEU A 34 2.16 26.29 -13.15
C LEU A 34 3.42 25.80 -12.41
N ARG A 35 3.26 25.40 -11.14
CA ARG A 35 4.35 24.97 -10.26
C ARG A 35 3.94 23.76 -9.43
N ILE A 36 4.93 22.95 -9.10
CA ILE A 36 4.82 21.89 -8.10
C ILE A 36 4.76 22.54 -6.71
N GLY A 37 3.90 22.00 -5.83
CA GLY A 37 3.77 22.43 -4.45
C GLY A 37 4.94 21.92 -3.60
N GLN A 38 4.75 20.78 -2.94
CA GLN A 38 5.73 20.18 -2.04
C GLN A 38 6.67 19.19 -2.76
N SER A 39 6.14 18.37 -3.65
CA SER A 39 6.87 17.26 -4.27
C SER A 39 6.36 16.96 -5.68
N ASP A 40 7.23 16.46 -6.54
CA ASP A 40 6.87 15.90 -7.85
C ASP A 40 6.34 14.45 -7.74
N ILE A 41 5.98 14.02 -6.52
CA ILE A 41 5.43 12.70 -6.21
C ILE A 41 3.96 12.83 -5.81
N PHE A 42 3.10 11.93 -6.30
CA PHE A 42 1.71 11.81 -5.87
C PHE A 42 1.38 10.38 -5.41
N LEU A 43 0.40 10.23 -4.53
CA LEU A 43 -0.02 8.92 -4.02
C LEU A 43 -1.08 8.29 -4.95
N PRO A 44 -1.09 6.95 -5.07
CA PRO A 44 -2.31 6.22 -5.43
C PRO A 44 -3.28 6.30 -4.24
N ASN A 45 -4.39 7.02 -4.39
CA ASN A 45 -5.36 7.29 -3.31
C ASN A 45 -6.36 6.13 -3.17
N ILE A 46 -5.84 4.95 -2.79
CA ILE A 46 -6.54 3.66 -2.84
C ILE A 46 -7.01 3.13 -1.47
N ASP A 47 -6.99 3.96 -0.44
CA ASP A 47 -7.61 3.70 0.86
C ASP A 47 -9.08 4.19 0.93
N ASP A 48 -9.66 4.18 2.13
CA ASP A 48 -11.08 4.46 2.36
C ASP A 48 -11.22 5.37 3.59
N ASP A 49 -10.82 6.62 3.44
CA ASP A 49 -10.84 7.65 4.48
C ASP A 49 -12.26 7.99 4.91
N ALA A 50 -13.23 7.93 4.00
CA ALA A 50 -14.64 8.09 4.34
C ALA A 50 -15.24 6.87 5.06
N GLY A 51 -14.56 5.72 5.07
CA GLY A 51 -15.01 4.49 5.71
C GLY A 51 -16.24 3.83 5.06
N GLY A 52 -16.52 4.15 3.79
CA GLY A 52 -17.69 3.68 3.05
C GLY A 52 -17.51 2.29 2.44
N CYS A 53 -16.26 1.83 2.27
CA CYS A 53 -15.97 0.59 1.55
C CYS A 53 -16.11 -0.64 2.43
N ARG A 54 -15.80 -0.56 3.73
CA ARG A 54 -15.79 -1.75 4.61
C ARG A 54 -17.15 -2.47 4.68
N SER A 55 -18.25 -1.73 4.90
CA SER A 55 -19.59 -2.33 4.97
C SER A 55 -20.00 -2.94 3.63
N ARG A 56 -19.64 -2.28 2.53
CA ARG A 56 -19.87 -2.78 1.17
C ARG A 56 -19.07 -4.05 0.92
N ALA A 57 -17.81 -4.11 1.34
CA ALA A 57 -16.96 -5.29 1.19
C ALA A 57 -17.54 -6.51 1.92
N ARG A 58 -18.04 -6.33 3.14
CA ARG A 58 -18.73 -7.39 3.89
C ARG A 58 -19.98 -7.88 3.17
N GLN A 59 -20.78 -6.97 2.61
CA GLN A 59 -21.95 -7.33 1.83
C GLN A 59 -21.58 -8.10 0.56
N LEU A 60 -20.58 -7.62 -0.20
CA LEU A 60 -20.06 -8.28 -1.40
C LEU A 60 -19.55 -9.70 -1.09
N ALA A 61 -18.83 -9.88 0.03
CA ALA A 61 -18.36 -11.18 0.45
C ALA A 61 -19.51 -12.14 0.81
N ALA A 62 -20.56 -11.65 1.49
CA ALA A 62 -21.74 -12.45 1.81
C ALA A 62 -22.54 -12.84 0.56
N ASP A 63 -22.78 -11.88 -0.35
CA ASP A 63 -23.51 -12.11 -1.60
C ASP A 63 -22.73 -13.02 -2.58
N ALA A 64 -21.42 -13.11 -2.41
CA ALA A 64 -20.57 -13.96 -3.23
C ALA A 64 -20.77 -15.45 -2.94
N VAL A 65 -21.08 -15.85 -1.70
CA VAL A 65 -21.15 -17.26 -1.28
C VAL A 65 -22.01 -18.12 -2.21
N PRO A 66 -23.31 -17.84 -2.43
CA PRO A 66 -24.14 -18.68 -3.29
C PRO A 66 -23.72 -18.64 -4.76
N ARG A 67 -23.15 -17.52 -5.24
CA ARG A 67 -22.65 -17.40 -6.61
C ARG A 67 -21.41 -18.28 -6.83
N GLU A 68 -20.49 -18.25 -5.88
CA GLU A 68 -19.24 -19.01 -5.90
C GLU A 68 -19.51 -20.52 -5.75
N GLU A 69 -20.45 -20.92 -4.90
CA GLU A 69 -20.94 -22.30 -4.80
C GLU A 69 -21.56 -22.77 -6.12
N ALA A 70 -22.39 -21.95 -6.77
CA ALA A 70 -22.98 -22.30 -8.06
C ALA A 70 -21.92 -22.40 -9.17
N ASN A 71 -20.90 -21.54 -9.16
CA ASN A 71 -19.77 -21.61 -10.09
C ASN A 71 -18.95 -22.90 -9.87
N GLU A 72 -18.68 -23.26 -8.62
CA GLU A 72 -18.02 -24.52 -8.26
C GLU A 72 -18.82 -25.74 -8.75
N GLY A 73 -20.14 -25.75 -8.54
CA GLY A 73 -21.00 -26.82 -9.03
C GLY A 73 -20.93 -26.98 -10.56
N ARG A 74 -20.97 -25.89 -11.32
CA ARG A 74 -20.82 -25.93 -12.79
C ARG A 74 -19.44 -26.44 -13.21
N PHE A 75 -18.40 -26.00 -12.52
CA PHE A 75 -17.03 -26.41 -12.79
C PHE A 75 -16.86 -27.93 -12.61
N GLN A 76 -17.34 -28.49 -11.50
CA GLN A 76 -17.22 -29.93 -11.23
C GLN A 76 -17.99 -30.78 -12.26
N VAL A 77 -19.20 -30.35 -12.67
CA VAL A 77 -19.95 -31.04 -13.73
C VAL A 77 -19.17 -31.04 -15.04
N ARG A 78 -18.67 -29.88 -15.49
CA ARG A 78 -17.94 -29.80 -16.76
C ARG A 78 -16.61 -30.54 -16.70
N LYS A 79 -15.93 -30.52 -15.55
CA LYS A 79 -14.71 -31.30 -15.31
C LYS A 79 -14.96 -32.80 -15.48
N GLU A 80 -16.07 -33.32 -14.95
CA GLU A 80 -16.44 -34.73 -15.12
C GLU A 80 -16.81 -35.08 -16.58
N GLU A 81 -17.49 -34.18 -17.29
CA GLU A 81 -17.75 -34.38 -18.73
C GLU A 81 -16.45 -34.45 -19.54
N LEU A 82 -15.50 -33.56 -19.27
CA LEU A 82 -14.20 -33.53 -19.93
C LEU A 82 -13.34 -34.75 -19.59
N SER A 83 -13.49 -35.34 -18.40
CA SER A 83 -12.78 -36.57 -18.04
C SER A 83 -13.20 -37.78 -18.89
N GLN A 84 -14.38 -37.71 -19.50
CA GLN A 84 -14.97 -38.75 -20.35
C GLN A 84 -14.75 -38.48 -21.85
N GLU A 85 -14.14 -37.36 -22.23
CA GLU A 85 -13.89 -36.98 -23.62
C GLU A 85 -12.88 -37.94 -24.29
N PRO A 86 -13.23 -38.62 -25.40
CA PRO A 86 -12.31 -39.52 -26.09
C PRO A 86 -11.06 -38.81 -26.65
N ASP A 87 -11.17 -37.55 -27.08
CA ASP A 87 -10.03 -36.74 -27.52
C ASP A 87 -9.34 -36.07 -26.32
N GLN A 88 -8.32 -36.75 -25.78
CA GLN A 88 -7.59 -36.30 -24.60
C GLN A 88 -6.88 -34.95 -24.80
N GLU A 89 -6.38 -34.67 -26.01
CA GLU A 89 -5.72 -33.39 -26.30
C GLU A 89 -6.75 -32.24 -26.31
N ASN A 90 -7.94 -32.49 -26.86
CA ASN A 90 -9.04 -31.53 -26.76
C ASN A 90 -9.49 -31.35 -25.30
N ALA A 91 -9.63 -32.45 -24.55
CA ALA A 91 -10.05 -32.44 -23.16
C ALA A 91 -9.12 -31.60 -22.28
N GLU A 92 -7.81 -31.76 -22.42
CA GLU A 92 -6.80 -31.00 -21.70
C GLU A 92 -6.88 -29.49 -22.01
N ARG A 93 -7.00 -29.13 -23.29
CA ARG A 93 -7.15 -27.73 -23.72
C ARG A 93 -8.42 -27.09 -23.15
N GLU A 94 -9.55 -27.76 -23.27
CA GLU A 94 -10.83 -27.26 -22.76
C GLU A 94 -10.83 -27.20 -21.22
N PHE A 95 -10.19 -28.15 -20.55
CA PHE A 95 -10.06 -28.13 -19.09
C PHE A 95 -9.22 -26.96 -18.61
N ALA A 96 -8.12 -26.63 -19.31
CA ALA A 96 -7.31 -25.44 -19.01
C ALA A 96 -8.11 -24.14 -19.16
N GLU A 97 -8.93 -24.01 -20.21
CA GLU A 97 -9.85 -22.88 -20.38
C GLU A 97 -10.94 -22.83 -19.29
N LEU A 98 -11.54 -23.97 -18.97
CA LEU A 98 -12.54 -24.09 -17.91
C LEU A 98 -11.98 -23.65 -16.56
N ARG A 99 -10.78 -24.11 -16.18
CA ARG A 99 -10.10 -23.71 -14.94
C ARG A 99 -9.89 -22.19 -14.88
N ARG A 100 -9.35 -21.60 -15.95
CA ARG A 100 -9.14 -20.14 -16.04
C ARG A 100 -10.44 -19.37 -15.85
N ALA A 101 -11.50 -19.75 -16.59
CA ALA A 101 -12.80 -19.10 -16.50
C ALA A 101 -13.42 -19.24 -15.10
N HIS A 102 -13.38 -20.44 -14.53
CA HIS A 102 -13.87 -20.71 -13.18
C HIS A 102 -13.17 -19.82 -12.14
N GLN A 103 -11.83 -19.77 -12.16
CA GLN A 103 -11.04 -19.00 -11.21
C GLN A 103 -11.27 -17.49 -11.35
N TRP A 104 -11.38 -17.02 -12.61
CA TRP A 104 -11.74 -15.64 -12.89
C TRP A 104 -13.10 -15.30 -12.27
N GLU A 105 -14.12 -16.14 -12.47
CA GLU A 105 -15.45 -15.97 -11.87
C GLU A 105 -15.42 -16.04 -10.32
N GLN A 106 -14.64 -16.96 -9.74
CA GLN A 106 -14.45 -17.08 -8.28
C GLN A 106 -13.88 -15.79 -7.66
N ASN A 107 -13.00 -15.11 -8.37
CA ASN A 107 -12.35 -13.88 -7.90
C ASN A 107 -13.16 -12.60 -8.16
N GLN A 108 -14.40 -12.68 -8.69
CA GLN A 108 -15.18 -11.48 -9.01
C GLN A 108 -15.44 -10.58 -7.79
N ALA A 109 -15.85 -11.15 -6.66
CA ALA A 109 -16.10 -10.35 -5.46
C ALA A 109 -14.83 -9.67 -4.94
N ASP A 110 -13.66 -10.27 -5.13
CA ASP A 110 -12.39 -9.70 -4.70
C ASP A 110 -12.03 -8.46 -5.53
N ARG A 111 -12.29 -8.52 -6.84
CA ARG A 111 -12.17 -7.35 -7.73
C ARG A 111 -13.19 -6.27 -7.36
N ASP A 112 -14.43 -6.64 -7.07
CA ASP A 112 -15.49 -5.70 -6.69
C ASP A 112 -15.19 -5.00 -5.35
N MET A 113 -14.56 -5.72 -4.41
CA MET A 113 -14.11 -5.15 -3.12
C MET A 113 -12.94 -4.20 -3.33
N ALA A 114 -11.94 -4.57 -4.13
CA ALA A 114 -10.78 -3.72 -4.43
C ALA A 114 -11.14 -2.46 -5.24
N ALA A 115 -12.24 -2.48 -5.98
CA ALA A 115 -12.73 -1.33 -6.75
C ALA A 115 -13.34 -0.22 -5.88
N CYS A 116 -13.48 -0.43 -4.57
CA CYS A 116 -13.94 0.60 -3.65
C CYS A 116 -12.74 1.22 -2.91
N ASN A 117 -12.53 2.52 -3.10
CA ASN A 117 -11.53 3.37 -2.47
C ASN A 117 -11.88 4.85 -2.72
N ASP A 118 -11.14 5.79 -2.13
CA ASP A 118 -11.36 7.23 -2.32
C ASP A 118 -11.19 7.64 -3.79
N ALA A 119 -10.20 7.07 -4.48
CA ALA A 119 -10.08 7.23 -5.92
C ALA A 119 -11.08 6.40 -6.76
N ALA A 120 -12.17 5.89 -6.21
CA ALA A 120 -13.22 5.24 -7.01
C ALA A 120 -14.20 6.26 -7.63
N ASP A 121 -14.37 7.44 -7.04
CA ASP A 121 -15.29 8.48 -7.50
C ASP A 121 -14.59 9.82 -7.79
N THR A 122 -15.31 10.94 -7.86
CA THR A 122 -14.74 12.25 -8.22
C THR A 122 -14.87 13.27 -7.09
N VAL A 123 -15.01 12.82 -5.85
CA VAL A 123 -15.30 13.63 -4.68
C VAL A 123 -14.14 13.50 -3.71
N VAL A 124 -13.54 14.65 -3.35
CA VAL A 124 -12.62 14.70 -2.21
C VAL A 124 -13.46 14.90 -0.96
N ASN A 125 -13.58 13.86 -0.12
CA ASN A 125 -14.68 13.69 0.82
C ASN A 125 -14.32 13.90 2.31
N GLY A 126 -13.16 14.51 2.61
CA GLY A 126 -12.78 14.80 3.98
C GLY A 126 -11.39 15.43 4.10
N PRO A 127 -10.97 15.82 5.31
CA PRO A 127 -9.62 16.33 5.55
C PRO A 127 -8.55 15.24 5.40
N GLU A 128 -8.88 13.97 5.66
CA GLU A 128 -7.95 12.83 5.48
C GLU A 128 -7.68 12.62 3.98
N ASP A 129 -8.73 12.43 3.17
CA ASP A 129 -8.62 12.32 1.71
C ASP A 129 -7.96 13.56 1.06
N GLU A 130 -8.26 14.76 1.59
CA GLU A 130 -7.58 15.97 1.14
C GLU A 130 -6.04 15.93 1.36
N THR A 131 -5.53 15.17 2.34
CA THR A 131 -4.09 15.02 2.60
C THR A 131 -3.36 14.11 1.61
N ASP A 132 -4.07 13.22 0.91
CA ASP A 132 -3.51 12.30 -0.09
C ASP A 132 -3.24 12.96 -1.44
N LEU A 133 -3.85 14.13 -1.68
CA LEU A 133 -3.62 14.93 -2.87
C LEU A 133 -2.23 15.58 -2.89
N ALA A 134 -1.45 15.29 -3.93
CA ALA A 134 -0.24 16.07 -4.22
C ALA A 134 -0.61 17.47 -4.74
N ARG A 135 -0.08 18.52 -4.11
CA ARG A 135 -0.48 19.90 -4.47
C ARG A 135 0.32 20.44 -5.64
N LEU A 136 -0.39 21.12 -6.54
CA LEU A 136 0.18 22.01 -7.55
C LEU A 136 -0.38 23.42 -7.36
N ARG A 137 0.31 24.41 -7.92
CA ARG A 137 -0.11 25.82 -7.82
C ARG A 137 0.01 26.53 -9.15
N ILE A 138 -1.00 27.32 -9.47
CA ILE A 138 -0.94 28.34 -10.52
C ILE A 138 -0.50 29.64 -9.85
N ALA A 139 0.67 30.15 -10.24
CA ALA A 139 1.18 31.41 -9.74
C ALA A 139 0.28 32.57 -10.16
N ALA A 140 0.06 33.52 -9.24
CA ALA A 140 -0.73 34.69 -9.49
C ALA A 140 -0.15 35.56 -10.63
N TRP A 141 -0.99 35.85 -11.62
CA TRP A 141 -0.74 36.84 -12.66
C TRP A 141 -1.56 38.09 -12.35
N THR A 142 -1.05 38.93 -11.45
CA THR A 142 -1.79 40.09 -10.88
C THR A 142 -2.38 41.05 -11.94
N GLY A 143 -1.76 41.14 -13.11
CA GLY A 143 -2.20 41.93 -14.26
C GLY A 143 -3.01 41.18 -15.31
N ALA A 144 -3.59 40.01 -15.01
CA ALA A 144 -4.40 39.28 -15.98
C ALA A 144 -5.68 40.08 -16.34
N PRO A 145 -5.97 40.30 -17.64
CA PRO A 145 -7.20 40.96 -18.05
C PRO A 145 -8.43 40.08 -17.76
N ASP A 146 -9.62 40.67 -17.69
CA ASP A 146 -10.86 39.93 -17.44
C ASP A 146 -11.19 38.91 -18.56
N SER A 147 -10.67 39.14 -19.76
CA SER A 147 -10.78 38.21 -20.90
C SER A 147 -9.75 37.08 -20.89
N ALA A 148 -8.85 37.02 -19.90
CA ALA A 148 -7.92 35.91 -19.76
C ALA A 148 -8.65 34.64 -19.32
N ALA A 149 -8.22 33.50 -19.86
CA ALA A 149 -8.75 32.18 -19.52
C ALA A 149 -7.63 31.15 -19.48
N GLY A 150 -7.60 30.32 -18.44
CA GLY A 150 -6.73 29.17 -18.30
C GLY A 150 -7.48 27.87 -18.58
N ARG A 151 -6.78 26.90 -19.15
CA ARG A 151 -7.22 25.51 -19.32
C ARG A 151 -6.15 24.56 -18.80
N LEU A 152 -6.59 23.51 -18.11
CA LEU A 152 -5.73 22.45 -17.61
C LEU A 152 -5.94 21.18 -18.41
N THR A 153 -4.85 20.49 -18.73
CA THR A 153 -4.87 19.17 -19.36
C THR A 153 -3.89 18.25 -18.64
N VAL A 154 -4.20 16.96 -18.65
CA VAL A 154 -3.31 15.87 -18.23
C VAL A 154 -2.77 15.19 -19.49
N SER A 155 -1.53 14.68 -19.45
CA SER A 155 -0.94 13.91 -20.54
C SER A 155 -1.81 12.71 -20.93
N ALA A 156 -1.84 12.38 -22.23
CA ALA A 156 -2.74 11.36 -22.75
C ALA A 156 -2.54 9.99 -22.08
N GLU A 157 -1.28 9.66 -21.77
CA GLU A 157 -0.88 8.41 -21.12
C GLU A 157 -1.30 8.33 -19.65
N ALA A 158 -1.68 9.45 -19.02
CA ALA A 158 -2.03 9.51 -17.59
C ALA A 158 -3.51 9.80 -17.34
N VAL A 159 -4.27 10.21 -18.36
CA VAL A 159 -5.65 10.70 -18.20
C VAL A 159 -6.60 9.67 -17.59
N GLU A 160 -6.34 8.38 -17.79
CA GLU A 160 -7.12 7.29 -17.19
C GLU A 160 -6.60 6.85 -15.82
N HIS A 161 -5.40 7.29 -15.42
CA HIS A 161 -4.70 6.83 -14.21
C HIS A 161 -4.67 7.85 -13.08
N VAL A 162 -5.04 9.10 -13.34
CA VAL A 162 -5.02 10.17 -12.33
C VAL A 162 -6.31 10.98 -12.32
N ARG A 163 -6.58 11.67 -11.22
CA ARG A 163 -7.55 12.77 -11.19
C ARG A 163 -6.86 14.06 -10.82
N LEU A 164 -7.28 15.14 -11.48
CA LEU A 164 -6.82 16.48 -11.20
C LEU A 164 -8.00 17.30 -10.68
N PHE A 165 -7.80 17.99 -9.57
CA PHE A 165 -8.81 18.82 -8.93
C PHE A 165 -8.32 20.27 -8.82
N ILE A 166 -9.25 21.22 -8.76
CA ILE A 166 -9.01 22.64 -8.47
C ILE A 166 -9.76 23.04 -7.21
N LYS A 167 -9.12 23.81 -6.33
CA LYS A 167 -9.75 24.27 -5.07
C LYS A 167 -10.52 25.57 -5.27
N ARG A 168 -11.84 25.53 -5.07
CA ARG A 168 -12.78 26.68 -5.16
C ARG A 168 -13.71 26.75 -3.95
N GLY A 169 -13.10 26.64 -2.77
CA GLY A 169 -13.80 26.35 -1.52
C GLY A 169 -13.74 24.85 -1.25
N GLN A 170 -14.44 24.07 -2.07
CA GLN A 170 -14.28 22.61 -2.14
C GLN A 170 -13.37 22.22 -3.33
N TRP A 171 -12.94 20.97 -3.37
CA TRP A 171 -12.24 20.42 -4.52
C TRP A 171 -13.22 20.10 -5.63
N GLU A 172 -12.96 20.64 -6.82
CA GLU A 172 -13.75 20.38 -8.03
C GLU A 172 -12.91 19.61 -9.03
N LEU A 173 -13.46 18.54 -9.62
CA LEU A 173 -12.80 17.80 -10.67
C LEU A 173 -12.51 18.72 -11.88
N VAL A 174 -11.28 18.66 -12.38
CA VAL A 174 -10.90 19.29 -13.64
C VAL A 174 -11.36 18.43 -14.80
N THR A 175 -12.21 19.00 -15.65
CA THR A 175 -12.69 18.39 -16.89
C THR A 175 -12.31 19.26 -18.09
N GLY A 176 -12.58 18.80 -19.32
CA GLY A 176 -12.38 19.63 -20.52
C GLY A 176 -13.21 20.93 -20.54
N GLN A 177 -14.24 21.02 -19.69
CA GLN A 177 -15.09 22.20 -19.54
C GLN A 177 -14.58 23.15 -18.46
N THR A 178 -13.63 22.72 -17.62
CA THR A 178 -13.08 23.55 -16.56
C THR A 178 -12.28 24.71 -17.16
N VAL A 179 -12.72 25.94 -16.86
CA VAL A 179 -12.05 27.18 -17.24
C VAL A 179 -11.60 27.89 -15.97
N ILE A 180 -10.33 28.32 -15.96
CA ILE A 180 -9.78 29.19 -14.93
C ILE A 180 -9.97 30.62 -15.41
N SER A 181 -10.79 31.39 -14.73
CA SER A 181 -11.12 32.76 -15.09
C SER A 181 -9.93 33.72 -14.93
N GLY A 182 -9.99 34.88 -15.59
CA GLY A 182 -9.01 35.96 -15.37
C GLY A 182 -8.90 36.39 -13.91
N ARG A 183 -10.00 36.32 -13.14
CA ARG A 183 -9.99 36.58 -11.69
C ARG A 183 -9.16 35.54 -10.92
N GLU A 184 -9.37 34.26 -11.20
CA GLU A 184 -8.59 33.18 -10.58
C GLU A 184 -7.12 33.26 -11.00
N LEU A 185 -6.83 33.56 -12.28
CA LEU A 185 -5.45 33.80 -12.73
C LEU A 185 -4.80 34.97 -12.00
N ARG A 186 -5.54 36.05 -11.68
CA ARG A 186 -5.02 37.18 -10.88
C ARG A 186 -4.65 36.80 -9.45
N GLN A 187 -5.42 35.88 -8.86
CA GLN A 187 -5.24 35.46 -7.47
C GLN A 187 -4.26 34.28 -7.34
N GLY A 188 -4.08 33.52 -8.41
CA GLY A 188 -3.52 32.17 -8.36
C GLY A 188 -4.59 31.15 -7.99
N ALA A 189 -4.27 29.87 -8.20
CA ALA A 189 -5.16 28.76 -7.87
C ALA A 189 -4.37 27.58 -7.31
N GLU A 190 -5.01 26.80 -6.45
CA GLU A 190 -4.49 25.55 -5.92
C GLU A 190 -5.11 24.37 -6.65
N LEU A 191 -4.29 23.38 -6.97
CA LEU A 191 -4.71 22.13 -7.59
C LEU A 191 -4.24 20.94 -6.74
N GLY A 192 -4.93 19.81 -6.87
CA GLY A 192 -4.59 18.54 -6.24
C GLY A 192 -4.60 17.43 -7.29
N ILE A 193 -3.64 16.52 -7.24
CA ILE A 193 -3.60 15.33 -8.10
C ILE A 193 -3.45 14.06 -7.26
N GLU A 194 -4.19 13.03 -7.63
CA GLU A 194 -4.14 11.67 -7.06
C GLU A 194 -3.99 10.64 -8.18
N GLY A 195 -3.40 9.49 -7.86
CA GLY A 195 -3.43 8.27 -8.66
C GLY A 195 -4.68 7.46 -8.35
N ARG A 196 -5.22 6.78 -9.36
CA ARG A 196 -6.46 5.98 -9.26
C ARG A 196 -6.24 4.52 -8.87
N ASP A 197 -5.02 4.05 -9.07
CA ASP A 197 -4.55 2.70 -8.76
C ASP A 197 -3.03 2.74 -8.74
N VAL A 198 -2.39 1.72 -8.17
CA VAL A 198 -0.93 1.59 -8.20
C VAL A 198 -0.43 1.28 -9.61
N VAL A 199 0.82 1.64 -9.90
CA VAL A 199 1.51 1.13 -11.10
C VAL A 199 1.61 -0.40 -11.06
N ARG A 200 0.76 -1.11 -11.83
CA ARG A 200 0.77 -2.59 -11.94
C ARG A 200 1.71 -3.12 -13.01
N ASP A 201 1.77 -2.43 -14.15
CA ASP A 201 2.61 -2.77 -15.29
C ASP A 201 3.09 -1.49 -15.97
N ARG A 202 4.42 -1.33 -16.02
CA ARG A 202 5.06 -0.16 -16.63
C ARG A 202 4.96 -0.12 -18.16
N ALA A 203 4.60 -1.24 -18.80
CA ALA A 203 4.27 -1.26 -20.22
C ALA A 203 2.88 -0.65 -20.50
N VAL A 204 1.96 -0.70 -19.52
CA VAL A 204 0.63 -0.06 -19.60
C VAL A 204 0.72 1.40 -19.19
N TRP A 205 1.29 1.67 -18.02
CA TRP A 205 1.49 3.02 -17.50
C TRP A 205 2.74 3.09 -16.66
N ASP A 206 3.65 4.02 -16.93
CA ASP A 206 4.95 4.10 -16.24
C ASP A 206 4.90 4.93 -14.95
N GLY A 207 3.71 5.31 -14.49
CA GLY A 207 3.47 6.10 -13.29
C GLY A 207 3.84 7.57 -13.44
N ARG A 208 3.86 8.14 -14.65
CA ARG A 208 4.12 9.57 -14.86
C ARG A 208 2.86 10.31 -15.27
N ALA A 209 2.75 11.56 -14.82
CA ALA A 209 1.66 12.45 -15.19
C ALA A 209 2.20 13.85 -15.52
N GLY A 210 1.94 14.31 -16.74
CA GLY A 210 2.21 15.69 -17.14
C GLY A 210 0.97 16.55 -16.98
N VAL A 211 1.03 17.61 -16.17
CA VAL A 211 -0.05 18.59 -16.05
C VAL A 211 0.35 19.85 -16.79
N THR A 212 -0.50 20.28 -17.72
CA THR A 212 -0.26 21.45 -18.56
C THR A 212 -1.32 22.52 -18.30
N LEU A 213 -0.87 23.73 -18.03
CA LEU A 213 -1.70 24.94 -18.00
C LEU A 213 -1.48 25.72 -19.31
N THR A 214 -2.56 25.96 -20.04
CA THR A 214 -2.59 26.87 -21.19
C THR A 214 -3.39 28.11 -20.84
N VAL A 215 -2.78 29.28 -20.90
CA VAL A 215 -3.42 30.58 -20.62
C VAL A 215 -3.56 31.38 -21.90
N THR A 216 -4.78 31.80 -22.22
CA THR A 216 -5.09 32.64 -23.37
C THR A 216 -5.55 34.01 -22.89
N ALA A 217 -5.05 35.08 -23.51
CA ALA A 217 -5.52 36.45 -23.29
C ALA A 217 -5.62 37.18 -24.63
N GLY A 218 -6.85 37.36 -25.11
CA GLY A 218 -7.08 37.82 -26.48
C GLY A 218 -6.55 36.81 -27.50
N ARG A 219 -5.62 37.24 -28.37
CA ARG A 219 -4.98 36.37 -29.38
C ARG A 219 -3.66 35.72 -28.92
N ARG A 220 -3.25 35.98 -27.68
CA ARG A 220 -1.97 35.49 -27.15
C ARG A 220 -2.20 34.27 -26.28
N VAL A 221 -1.24 33.35 -26.31
CA VAL A 221 -1.26 32.10 -25.57
C VAL A 221 0.09 31.92 -24.86
N ALA A 222 0.07 31.44 -23.63
CA ALA A 222 1.22 30.93 -22.90
C ALA A 222 0.92 29.55 -22.35
N GLN A 223 1.94 28.71 -22.21
CA GLN A 223 1.81 27.36 -21.70
C GLN A 223 2.91 27.04 -20.70
N GLY A 224 2.57 26.27 -19.66
CA GLY A 224 3.50 25.75 -18.67
C GLY A 224 3.12 24.34 -18.29
N THR A 225 4.11 23.46 -18.18
CA THR A 225 3.90 22.03 -17.88
C THR A 225 4.76 21.64 -16.70
N VAL A 226 4.20 20.85 -15.79
CA VAL A 226 4.93 20.17 -14.70
C VAL A 226 4.79 18.66 -14.88
N GLN A 227 5.80 17.93 -14.43
CA GLN A 227 5.83 16.47 -14.50
C GLN A 227 5.85 15.91 -13.10
N LEU A 228 4.97 14.95 -12.82
CA LEU A 228 4.92 14.22 -11.56
C LEU A 228 5.13 12.72 -11.79
N ARG A 229 5.41 12.01 -10.70
CA ARG A 229 5.55 10.55 -10.65
C ARG A 229 4.70 9.98 -9.52
N GLU A 230 4.03 8.87 -9.76
CA GLU A 230 3.36 8.14 -8.70
C GLU A 230 4.38 7.55 -7.72
N ALA A 231 4.05 7.61 -6.43
CA ALA A 231 4.80 6.99 -5.35
C ALA A 231 4.71 5.46 -5.45
N PRO A 232 5.86 4.75 -5.46
CA PRO A 232 5.85 3.30 -5.54
C PRO A 232 5.38 2.66 -4.24
N VAL A 233 4.83 1.47 -4.36
CA VAL A 233 4.54 0.59 -3.22
C VAL A 233 5.81 -0.14 -2.82
N LEU A 234 6.21 0.01 -1.55
CA LEU A 234 7.36 -0.67 -0.97
C LEU A 234 6.88 -1.64 0.10
N THR A 235 7.33 -2.88 0.01
CA THR A 235 7.11 -3.90 1.04
C THR A 235 7.84 -3.53 2.33
N GLN A 236 7.28 -3.94 3.47
CA GLN A 236 7.90 -3.70 4.76
C GLN A 236 9.22 -4.48 4.93
N VAL A 237 10.08 -4.03 5.83
CA VAL A 237 11.26 -4.79 6.25
C VAL A 237 11.18 -5.10 7.74
N ASN A 238 11.62 -6.29 8.15
CA ASN A 238 11.47 -6.77 9.53
C ASN A 238 12.24 -5.94 10.60
N THR A 239 13.07 -4.98 10.19
CA THR A 239 13.73 -4.00 11.09
C THR A 239 12.93 -2.71 11.29
N GLN A 240 11.80 -2.54 10.61
CA GLN A 240 10.91 -1.42 10.84
C GLN A 240 10.25 -1.52 12.22
N ARG A 241 9.79 -0.37 12.73
CA ARG A 241 9.07 -0.32 14.00
C ARG A 241 7.77 -1.11 13.88
N LEU A 242 7.60 -2.12 14.73
CA LEU A 242 6.37 -2.88 14.86
C LEU A 242 5.19 -1.97 15.27
N GLN A 243 4.06 -2.11 14.57
CA GLN A 243 2.86 -1.30 14.80
C GLN A 243 1.66 -2.11 15.25
N ALA A 244 1.49 -3.32 14.72
CA ALA A 244 0.41 -4.22 15.06
C ALA A 244 0.88 -5.67 14.94
N ILE A 245 0.28 -6.57 15.71
CA ILE A 245 0.43 -8.01 15.55
C ILE A 245 -0.96 -8.58 15.27
N LEU A 246 -1.07 -9.37 14.20
CA LEU A 246 -2.31 -9.96 13.74
C LEU A 246 -2.21 -11.48 13.85
N ALA A 247 -3.29 -12.12 14.29
CA ALA A 247 -3.42 -13.57 14.27
C ALA A 247 -4.84 -13.98 13.91
N THR A 248 -5.00 -15.21 13.45
CA THR A 248 -6.30 -15.83 13.26
C THR A 248 -6.94 -16.11 14.60
N GLY A 249 -8.18 -15.67 14.82
CA GLY A 249 -8.95 -16.03 16.01
C GLY A 249 -10.33 -15.39 16.03
N PRO A 250 -11.20 -15.79 16.98
CA PRO A 250 -10.89 -16.63 18.14
C PRO A 250 -10.77 -18.12 17.80
N SER A 251 -9.97 -18.85 18.58
CA SER A 251 -9.82 -20.32 18.46
C SER A 251 -10.30 -21.03 19.72
N ALA A 252 -10.97 -22.17 19.55
CA ALA A 252 -11.37 -23.06 20.66
C ALA A 252 -10.22 -23.98 21.13
N ASP A 253 -9.12 -24.04 20.39
CA ASP A 253 -7.95 -24.87 20.74
C ASP A 253 -7.14 -24.22 21.87
N SER A 254 -6.94 -24.96 22.98
CA SER A 254 -6.25 -24.46 24.16
C SER A 254 -4.77 -24.14 23.92
N ASN A 255 -4.10 -24.83 23.00
CA ASN A 255 -2.71 -24.53 22.64
C ASN A 255 -2.63 -23.21 21.86
N VAL A 256 -3.57 -22.97 20.95
CA VAL A 256 -3.66 -21.70 20.21
C VAL A 256 -3.95 -20.56 21.18
N GLN A 257 -4.90 -20.72 22.10
CA GLN A 257 -5.18 -19.73 23.15
C GLN A 257 -3.96 -19.46 24.03
N GLN A 258 -3.20 -20.49 24.41
CA GLN A 258 -1.98 -20.33 25.19
C GLN A 258 -0.90 -19.58 24.39
N TRP A 259 -0.73 -19.89 23.10
CA TRP A 259 0.20 -19.20 22.22
C TRP A 259 -0.19 -17.73 22.02
N HIS A 260 -1.47 -17.43 21.78
CA HIS A 260 -2.00 -16.06 21.72
C HIS A 260 -1.74 -15.29 23.01
N ALA A 261 -1.92 -15.91 24.18
CA ALA A 261 -1.62 -15.25 25.45
C ALA A 261 -0.14 -14.86 25.57
N VAL A 262 0.78 -15.72 25.12
CA VAL A 262 2.22 -15.43 25.10
C VAL A 262 2.53 -14.28 24.13
N VAL A 263 2.02 -14.34 22.89
CA VAL A 263 2.23 -13.30 21.89
C VAL A 263 1.63 -11.98 22.34
N ASN A 264 0.40 -11.98 22.84
CA ASN A 264 -0.29 -10.79 23.33
C ASN A 264 0.47 -10.14 24.49
N SER A 265 1.06 -10.93 25.40
CA SER A 265 1.91 -10.40 26.47
C SER A 265 3.14 -9.69 25.93
N ALA A 266 3.76 -10.21 24.87
CA ALA A 266 4.91 -9.57 24.21
C ALA A 266 4.49 -8.35 23.38
N ALA A 267 3.26 -8.35 22.86
CA ALA A 267 2.70 -7.31 22.00
C ALA A 267 2.11 -6.11 22.75
N GLN A 268 2.01 -6.13 24.08
CA GLN A 268 1.42 -5.03 24.85
C GLN A 268 2.00 -3.63 24.51
N PRO A 269 3.32 -3.47 24.28
CA PRO A 269 3.88 -2.18 23.87
C PRO A 269 3.37 -1.65 22.52
N THR A 270 2.79 -2.52 21.68
CA THR A 270 2.24 -2.21 20.36
C THR A 270 0.71 -2.30 20.32
N GLY A 271 0.04 -2.26 21.48
CA GLY A 271 -1.43 -2.34 21.57
C GLY A 271 -2.01 -3.75 21.68
N GLY A 272 -1.16 -4.78 21.81
CA GLY A 272 -1.57 -6.17 21.97
C GLY A 272 -1.72 -6.93 20.65
N LEU A 273 -2.13 -8.19 20.78
CA LEU A 273 -2.48 -9.06 19.66
C LEU A 273 -3.92 -8.75 19.20
N ARG A 274 -4.11 -8.49 17.91
CA ARG A 274 -5.43 -8.38 17.30
C ARG A 274 -5.77 -9.68 16.58
N GLU A 275 -6.80 -10.36 17.08
CA GLU A 275 -7.37 -11.55 16.45
C GLU A 275 -8.35 -11.15 15.35
N LEU A 276 -8.30 -11.85 14.22
CA LEU A 276 -9.20 -11.68 13.08
C LEU A 276 -9.96 -12.98 12.82
N ASP A 277 -11.28 -12.88 12.68
CA ASP A 277 -12.16 -14.03 12.47
C ASP A 277 -12.05 -14.53 11.04
N VAL A 278 -11.01 -15.33 10.79
CA VAL A 278 -10.70 -15.93 9.50
C VAL A 278 -10.57 -17.44 9.66
N GLN A 279 -10.99 -18.21 8.65
CA GLN A 279 -11.01 -19.67 8.72
C GLN A 279 -9.71 -20.26 8.15
N THR A 280 -8.56 -19.93 8.77
CA THR A 280 -7.23 -20.42 8.38
C THR A 280 -6.21 -20.13 9.47
N GLU A 281 -5.29 -21.05 9.76
CA GLU A 281 -4.20 -20.81 10.72
C GLU A 281 -3.01 -20.02 10.13
N TRP A 282 -2.97 -19.88 8.80
CA TRP A 282 -1.87 -19.29 8.04
C TRP A 282 -2.03 -17.77 7.84
N MET A 283 -2.12 -17.00 8.93
CA MET A 283 -2.31 -15.53 8.85
C MET A 283 -1.25 -14.83 7.98
N GLN A 284 0.01 -15.28 8.05
CA GLN A 284 1.12 -14.72 7.28
C GLN A 284 0.96 -14.92 5.76
N ASP A 285 0.20 -15.93 5.33
CA ASP A 285 0.06 -16.24 3.91
C ASP A 285 -1.02 -15.42 3.21
N LEU A 286 -1.85 -14.68 3.96
CA LEU A 286 -3.03 -14.00 3.44
C LEU A 286 -2.72 -12.68 2.73
N PHE A 287 -1.73 -11.93 3.20
CA PHE A 287 -1.33 -10.64 2.63
C PHE A 287 0.07 -10.24 3.08
N GLU A 288 0.75 -9.42 2.28
CA GLU A 288 2.02 -8.79 2.65
C GLU A 288 1.80 -7.30 2.96
N PRO A 289 2.19 -6.81 4.14
CA PRO A 289 2.16 -5.39 4.44
C PRO A 289 3.21 -4.60 3.65
N ALA A 290 2.77 -3.49 3.09
CA ALA A 290 3.56 -2.56 2.30
C ALA A 290 3.13 -1.12 2.61
N TYR A 291 3.74 -0.15 1.96
CA TYR A 291 3.37 1.25 2.07
C TYR A 291 3.73 2.03 0.81
N THR A 292 3.03 3.12 0.58
CA THR A 292 3.40 4.17 -0.39
C THR A 292 3.46 5.51 0.34
N SER A 293 4.33 6.41 -0.09
CA SER A 293 4.51 7.68 0.63
C SER A 293 5.00 8.81 -0.27
N MET A 294 4.64 10.03 0.11
CA MET A 294 5.11 11.27 -0.48
C MET A 294 5.45 12.29 0.64
N PRO A 295 6.19 13.36 0.36
CA PRO A 295 6.32 14.47 1.30
C PRO A 295 4.95 15.12 1.55
N GLY A 296 4.52 15.13 2.81
CA GLY A 296 3.31 15.79 3.25
C GLY A 296 3.44 17.32 3.33
N PRO A 297 2.33 18.05 3.57
CA PRO A 297 2.32 19.51 3.61
C PRO A 297 3.22 20.14 4.69
N ASP A 298 3.49 19.44 5.78
CA ASP A 298 4.36 19.88 6.88
C ASP A 298 5.84 19.46 6.69
N GLY A 299 6.17 18.83 5.55
CA GLY A 299 7.49 18.29 5.24
C GLY A 299 7.80 16.93 5.85
N ARG A 300 6.87 16.33 6.62
CA ARG A 300 6.99 14.93 7.08
C ARG A 300 6.46 13.97 6.02
N PRO A 301 6.89 12.70 6.00
CA PRO A 301 6.28 11.71 5.12
C PRO A 301 4.79 11.56 5.43
N HIS A 302 3.96 11.70 4.39
CA HIS A 302 2.57 11.29 4.37
C HIS A 302 2.48 9.99 3.56
N GLY A 303 1.70 9.02 4.00
CA GLY A 303 1.66 7.73 3.32
C GLY A 303 0.54 6.82 3.75
N ILE A 304 0.19 5.93 2.83
CA ILE A 304 -0.87 4.94 2.94
C ILE A 304 -0.20 3.58 3.15
N ARG A 305 -0.67 2.82 4.16
CA ARG A 305 -0.28 1.41 4.30
C ARG A 305 -1.02 0.61 3.25
N VAL A 306 -0.35 -0.33 2.60
CA VAL A 306 -0.93 -1.16 1.54
C VAL A 306 -0.88 -2.60 1.98
N LEU A 307 -2.01 -3.29 2.02
CA LEU A 307 -2.07 -4.73 2.27
C LEU A 307 -2.17 -5.44 0.92
N ILE A 308 -1.06 -6.01 0.45
CA ILE A 308 -1.01 -6.74 -0.81
C ILE A 308 -1.63 -8.12 -0.58
N LYS A 309 -2.87 -8.32 -1.04
CA LYS A 309 -3.58 -9.59 -0.90
C LYS A 309 -2.86 -10.70 -1.65
N THR A 310 -2.84 -11.89 -1.05
CA THR A 310 -2.33 -13.10 -1.70
C THR A 310 -3.00 -13.39 -3.05
N ALA A 311 -2.19 -13.87 -3.99
CA ALA A 311 -2.65 -14.48 -5.24
C ALA A 311 -2.96 -15.99 -5.07
N ASN A 312 -2.67 -16.58 -3.90
CA ASN A 312 -2.97 -17.97 -3.61
C ASN A 312 -4.49 -18.14 -3.45
N ASP A 313 -5.08 -18.84 -4.41
CA ASP A 313 -6.54 -19.01 -4.45
C ASP A 313 -7.08 -19.93 -3.34
N THR A 314 -6.26 -20.80 -2.76
CA THR A 314 -6.63 -21.61 -1.58
C THR A 314 -6.91 -20.71 -0.36
N HIS A 315 -6.24 -19.57 -0.27
CA HIS A 315 -6.43 -18.60 0.80
C HIS A 315 -7.38 -17.45 0.44
N ARG A 316 -7.94 -17.44 -0.77
CA ARG A 316 -8.72 -16.33 -1.34
C ARG A 316 -9.79 -15.80 -0.40
N VAL A 317 -10.65 -16.68 0.11
CA VAL A 317 -11.80 -16.30 0.95
C VAL A 317 -11.32 -15.71 2.28
N SER A 318 -10.37 -16.36 2.96
CA SER A 318 -9.82 -15.86 4.22
C SER A 318 -9.05 -14.55 4.05
N ALA A 319 -8.38 -14.38 2.91
CA ALA A 319 -7.64 -13.17 2.59
C ALA A 319 -8.54 -11.97 2.29
N ARG A 320 -9.87 -12.13 2.16
CA ARG A 320 -10.83 -11.01 2.08
C ARG A 320 -10.83 -10.13 3.32
N VAL A 321 -10.27 -10.62 4.44
CA VAL A 321 -10.09 -9.85 5.68
C VAL A 321 -9.39 -8.51 5.47
N VAL A 322 -8.52 -8.41 4.46
CA VAL A 322 -7.88 -7.13 4.10
C VAL A 322 -8.91 -6.06 3.73
N PHE A 323 -9.99 -6.42 3.06
CA PHE A 323 -11.07 -5.50 2.67
C PHE A 323 -12.14 -5.37 3.76
N THR A 324 -12.49 -6.48 4.41
CA THR A 324 -13.65 -6.51 5.31
C THR A 324 -13.36 -5.96 6.71
N ASP A 325 -12.10 -5.99 7.16
CA ASP A 325 -11.73 -5.65 8.54
C ASP A 325 -10.50 -4.75 8.69
N LEU A 326 -9.56 -4.78 7.74
CA LEU A 326 -8.28 -4.07 7.87
C LEU A 326 -8.25 -2.74 7.10
N ALA A 327 -8.71 -2.72 5.85
CA ALA A 327 -8.77 -1.50 5.05
C ALA A 327 -9.70 -0.44 5.65
N GLY A 328 -9.37 0.82 5.42
CA GLY A 328 -10.01 2.01 5.98
C GLY A 328 -9.05 3.19 5.91
N PRO A 329 -9.22 4.22 6.77
CA PRO A 329 -8.41 5.43 6.69
C PRO A 329 -6.91 5.15 6.85
N GLY A 330 -6.09 5.60 5.88
CA GLY A 330 -4.65 5.38 5.83
C GLY A 330 -4.20 3.92 5.61
N VAL A 331 -5.12 3.02 5.25
CA VAL A 331 -4.86 1.59 4.99
C VAL A 331 -5.63 1.13 3.75
N ALA A 332 -4.91 0.99 2.64
CA ALA A 332 -5.40 0.41 1.41
C ALA A 332 -5.29 -1.12 1.41
N ALA A 333 -6.20 -1.77 0.69
CA ALA A 333 -6.10 -3.18 0.34
C ALA A 333 -5.95 -3.34 -1.17
N LEU A 334 -4.96 -4.12 -1.59
CA LEU A 334 -4.62 -4.30 -2.99
C LEU A 334 -4.89 -5.74 -3.42
N HIS A 335 -5.79 -5.93 -4.38
CA HIS A 335 -5.99 -7.22 -5.03
C HIS A 335 -5.02 -7.38 -6.22
N ILE A 336 -4.41 -8.55 -6.33
CA ILE A 336 -3.68 -8.98 -7.52
C ILE A 336 -4.63 -9.88 -8.32
N GLY A 337 -5.08 -9.40 -9.48
CA GLY A 337 -5.76 -10.26 -10.43
C GLY A 337 -4.76 -11.28 -10.94
N HIS A 338 -4.98 -12.55 -10.67
CA HIS A 338 -4.10 -13.63 -11.08
C HIS A 338 -4.83 -14.53 -12.08
N GLU A 339 -4.19 -14.78 -13.22
CA GLU A 339 -4.58 -15.85 -14.14
C GLU A 339 -3.71 -17.08 -13.81
N PRO A 340 -4.30 -18.17 -13.28
CA PRO A 340 -3.55 -19.34 -12.84
C PRO A 340 -2.69 -19.93 -13.95
N VAL A 341 -1.45 -20.29 -13.58
CA VAL A 341 -0.61 -21.15 -14.41
C VAL A 341 -1.10 -22.59 -14.23
N VAL A 342 -1.38 -23.28 -15.33
CA VAL A 342 -1.84 -24.67 -15.31
C VAL A 342 -0.62 -25.59 -15.18
N ASP A 343 -0.58 -26.41 -14.14
CA ASP A 343 0.43 -27.47 -13.99
C ASP A 343 0.17 -28.61 -14.98
N GLU A 344 1.25 -29.17 -15.52
CA GLU A 344 1.22 -30.38 -16.36
C GLU A 344 0.65 -31.61 -15.61
N ASP A 345 0.74 -31.63 -14.27
CA ASP A 345 0.25 -32.73 -13.42
C ASP A 345 -1.17 -32.48 -12.86
N GLY A 346 -1.83 -31.38 -13.24
CA GLY A 346 -3.16 -31.03 -12.74
C GLY A 346 -3.24 -30.70 -11.24
N GLY A 347 -2.10 -30.61 -10.55
CA GLY A 347 -1.98 -30.27 -9.12
C GLY A 347 -2.04 -28.77 -8.83
N ASN A 348 -2.19 -28.43 -7.54
CA ASN A 348 -2.10 -27.06 -6.99
C ASN A 348 -0.69 -26.77 -6.42
N SER A 349 0.37 -27.39 -6.97
CA SER A 349 1.69 -27.29 -6.32
C SER A 349 2.28 -25.87 -6.37
N TYR A 350 1.79 -25.04 -7.29
CA TYR A 350 2.27 -23.69 -7.58
C TYR A 350 1.55 -22.63 -6.74
N ASP A 351 0.33 -22.91 -6.25
CA ASP A 351 -0.41 -22.07 -5.30
C ASP A 351 0.44 -21.75 -4.05
N THR A 352 1.33 -22.66 -3.66
CA THR A 352 2.18 -22.45 -2.48
C THR A 352 3.14 -21.28 -2.63
N TYR A 353 3.65 -21.00 -3.85
CA TYR A 353 4.56 -19.87 -4.10
C TYR A 353 3.86 -18.51 -4.06
N ASP A 354 2.53 -18.50 -4.22
CA ASP A 354 1.68 -17.31 -4.14
C ASP A 354 1.23 -16.98 -2.72
N SER A 355 1.59 -17.82 -1.75
CA SER A 355 1.42 -17.55 -0.34
C SER A 355 2.35 -16.41 0.07
N MET A 356 1.82 -15.43 0.81
CA MET A 356 2.59 -14.21 1.11
C MET A 356 3.75 -14.47 2.08
N GLY A 357 3.77 -15.58 2.83
CA GLY A 357 4.96 -16.03 3.56
C GLY A 357 6.13 -16.46 2.68
N ASN A 358 5.98 -16.47 1.35
CA ASN A 358 7.05 -16.64 0.36
C ASN A 358 7.60 -15.30 -0.19
N LEU A 359 7.02 -14.16 0.22
CA LEU A 359 7.46 -12.82 -0.12
C LEU A 359 8.05 -12.15 1.12
N GLU A 360 9.35 -11.85 1.09
CA GLU A 360 10.04 -11.20 2.21
C GLU A 360 10.92 -10.06 1.69
N THR A 361 11.42 -9.23 2.60
CA THR A 361 12.30 -8.11 2.22
C THR A 361 13.51 -8.02 3.13
N ILE A 362 14.68 -8.15 2.52
CA ILE A 362 15.97 -7.95 3.16
C ILE A 362 16.06 -6.46 3.56
N PRO A 363 16.41 -6.14 4.83
CA PRO A 363 16.62 -4.77 5.27
C PRO A 363 17.66 -4.00 4.42
N PRO A 364 17.70 -2.65 4.51
CA PRO A 364 18.65 -1.84 3.75
C PRO A 364 20.11 -2.32 3.86
N THR A 365 20.77 -2.47 2.71
CA THR A 365 22.20 -2.83 2.58
C THR A 365 22.93 -1.84 1.67
N PRO A 366 24.27 -1.79 1.66
CA PRO A 366 25.01 -0.98 0.71
C PRO A 366 24.58 -1.29 -0.74
N GLY A 367 24.16 -0.27 -1.48
CA GLY A 367 23.60 -0.41 -2.84
C GLY A 367 22.08 -0.57 -2.91
N HIS A 368 21.43 -0.93 -1.80
CA HIS A 368 19.98 -1.15 -1.72
C HIS A 368 19.40 -0.44 -0.47
N PRO A 369 19.30 0.90 -0.50
CA PRO A 369 18.93 1.70 0.67
C PRO A 369 17.48 1.50 1.13
N SER A 370 16.63 0.92 0.28
CA SER A 370 15.22 0.60 0.59
C SER A 370 15.00 -0.88 0.86
N GLY A 371 16.07 -1.69 0.93
CA GLY A 371 16.00 -3.14 1.01
C GLY A 371 15.89 -3.83 -0.35
N GLN A 372 15.80 -5.15 -0.32
CA GLN A 372 15.64 -6.00 -1.50
C GLN A 372 14.55 -7.02 -1.24
N ILE A 373 13.64 -7.17 -2.19
CA ILE A 373 12.62 -8.22 -2.11
C ILE A 373 13.30 -9.56 -2.39
N ILE A 374 12.90 -10.58 -1.63
CA ILE A 374 13.33 -11.95 -1.78
C ILE A 374 12.12 -12.86 -1.87
N VAL A 375 12.05 -13.64 -2.94
CA VAL A 375 10.97 -14.59 -3.21
C VAL A 375 11.52 -15.98 -3.55
N GLY A 376 10.80 -17.02 -3.14
CA GLY A 376 11.13 -18.41 -3.45
C GLY A 376 10.55 -18.85 -4.78
N GLY A 377 11.20 -19.86 -5.39
CA GLY A 377 10.80 -20.44 -6.67
C GLY A 377 11.75 -20.13 -7.84
N ASP A 378 11.66 -20.94 -8.89
CA ASP A 378 12.40 -20.78 -10.14
C ASP A 378 11.76 -19.72 -11.07
N GLY A 379 10.50 -19.35 -10.82
CA GLY A 379 9.68 -18.43 -11.62
C GLY A 379 10.10 -16.96 -11.60
N VAL A 380 11.03 -16.55 -10.73
CA VAL A 380 11.69 -15.23 -10.84
C VAL A 380 12.32 -15.05 -12.23
N ALA A 381 12.76 -16.15 -12.86
CA ALA A 381 13.33 -16.16 -14.21
C ALA A 381 12.33 -16.49 -15.35
N GLY A 382 11.02 -16.47 -15.08
CA GLY A 382 9.98 -16.75 -16.10
C GLY A 382 9.63 -18.23 -16.30
N SER A 383 10.05 -19.12 -15.38
CA SER A 383 9.55 -20.50 -15.30
C SER A 383 8.10 -20.49 -14.77
N PRO A 384 7.24 -21.44 -15.20
CA PRO A 384 5.95 -21.63 -14.53
C PRO A 384 6.15 -21.87 -13.03
N ALA A 385 7.25 -22.50 -12.58
CA ALA A 385 7.48 -22.89 -11.19
C ALA A 385 7.94 -21.73 -10.29
N GLY A 386 7.06 -20.78 -9.99
CA GLY A 386 7.28 -19.72 -9.01
C GLY A 386 6.04 -18.83 -8.81
N PRO A 387 6.20 -17.67 -8.16
CA PRO A 387 5.07 -16.79 -7.87
C PRO A 387 4.40 -16.29 -9.15
N ALA A 388 3.10 -15.99 -9.04
CA ALA A 388 2.25 -15.41 -10.06
C ALA A 388 2.97 -14.30 -10.82
N LYS A 389 2.89 -14.37 -12.16
CA LYS A 389 3.48 -13.38 -13.06
C LYS A 389 2.97 -11.96 -12.75
N GLU A 390 1.72 -11.84 -12.30
CA GLU A 390 1.09 -10.57 -11.94
C GLU A 390 1.62 -10.00 -10.63
N LEU A 391 1.89 -10.84 -9.62
CA LEU A 391 2.56 -10.41 -8.40
C LEU A 391 3.98 -9.92 -8.71
N LEU A 392 4.75 -10.71 -9.45
CA LEU A 392 6.11 -10.31 -9.85
C LEU A 392 6.10 -9.07 -10.75
N GLY A 393 5.12 -8.95 -11.64
CA GLY A 393 4.89 -7.78 -12.49
C GLY A 393 4.66 -6.52 -11.66
N LEU A 394 3.71 -6.60 -10.71
CA LEU A 394 3.44 -5.53 -9.75
C LEU A 394 4.70 -5.12 -9.00
N LEU A 395 5.43 -6.05 -8.38
CA LEU A 395 6.62 -5.73 -7.59
C LEU A 395 7.73 -5.09 -8.44
N ARG A 396 7.93 -5.56 -9.68
CA ARG A 396 8.91 -4.98 -10.62
C ARG A 396 8.48 -3.62 -11.16
N ALA A 397 7.18 -3.36 -11.23
CA ALA A 397 6.63 -2.08 -11.66
C ALA A 397 6.97 -0.94 -10.69
N GLN A 398 7.39 -1.24 -9.46
CA GLN A 398 7.77 -0.29 -8.41
C GLN A 398 9.17 0.34 -8.61
N ARG A 399 9.53 0.54 -9.89
CA ARG A 399 10.74 1.25 -10.37
C ARG A 399 12.08 0.69 -9.87
N GLY A 400 12.12 -0.55 -9.41
CA GLY A 400 13.35 -1.19 -8.90
C GLY A 400 13.87 -0.57 -7.61
N ILE A 401 13.04 0.17 -6.85
CA ILE A 401 13.45 0.71 -5.55
C ILE A 401 13.76 -0.42 -4.56
N GLN A 402 12.94 -1.46 -4.59
CA GLN A 402 13.22 -2.76 -4.00
C GLN A 402 13.34 -3.77 -5.15
N GLU A 403 14.57 -4.13 -5.51
CA GLU A 403 14.79 -5.12 -6.56
C GLU A 403 14.32 -6.50 -6.08
N VAL A 404 13.65 -7.24 -6.97
CA VAL A 404 13.16 -8.59 -6.70
C VAL A 404 14.27 -9.59 -6.99
N THR A 405 14.68 -10.32 -5.96
CA THR A 405 15.75 -11.32 -6.02
C THR A 405 15.22 -12.70 -5.65
N ARG A 406 15.92 -13.74 -6.10
CA ARG A 406 15.58 -15.13 -5.81
C ARG A 406 16.27 -15.59 -4.52
N SER A 407 15.55 -16.34 -3.68
CA SER A 407 16.06 -16.85 -2.40
C SER A 407 16.87 -18.14 -2.47
N THR A 408 16.61 -19.02 -3.46
CA THR A 408 17.18 -20.37 -3.49
C THR A 408 18.27 -20.54 -4.55
N PRO A 409 19.34 -21.32 -4.28
CA PRO A 409 20.19 -21.87 -5.33
C PRO A 409 19.38 -22.78 -6.27
N PRO A 410 19.79 -22.95 -7.55
CA PRO A 410 19.16 -23.90 -8.46
C PRO A 410 19.08 -25.31 -7.84
N GLY A 411 17.89 -25.91 -7.79
CA GLY A 411 17.69 -27.32 -7.41
C GLY A 411 17.05 -27.61 -6.04
N TRP A 412 16.80 -26.59 -5.20
CA TRP A 412 16.01 -26.77 -3.97
C TRP A 412 14.51 -26.65 -4.26
N ARG A 413 13.88 -27.74 -4.68
CA ARG A 413 12.42 -27.80 -4.95
C ARG A 413 11.54 -27.85 -3.69
N SER A 414 12.14 -28.00 -2.49
CA SER A 414 11.41 -28.29 -1.25
C SER A 414 11.25 -27.11 -0.28
N ALA A 415 11.81 -25.93 -0.58
CA ALA A 415 11.52 -24.73 0.19
C ALA A 415 10.36 -24.00 -0.48
N THR A 416 9.13 -24.33 -0.06
CA THR A 416 7.86 -23.75 -0.56
C THR A 416 7.63 -22.32 -0.04
N SER A 417 8.42 -21.84 0.91
CA SER A 417 8.39 -20.49 1.46
C SER A 417 9.80 -20.00 1.84
N THR A 418 10.10 -18.73 1.54
CA THR A 418 11.36 -18.06 1.94
C THR A 418 11.53 -17.97 3.45
N SER A 419 10.46 -17.67 4.19
CA SER A 419 10.48 -17.57 5.65
C SER A 419 10.81 -18.90 6.36
N SER A 420 10.60 -20.03 5.69
CA SER A 420 10.97 -21.35 6.21
C SER A 420 12.50 -21.54 6.28
N SER A 421 13.26 -20.91 5.37
CA SER A 421 14.72 -21.06 5.26
C SER A 421 15.52 -20.10 6.14
N SER A 422 14.89 -19.04 6.67
CA SER A 422 15.46 -18.12 7.67
C SER A 422 15.43 -18.69 9.10
N SER A 423 14.82 -19.87 9.29
CA SER A 423 14.94 -20.68 10.50
C SER A 423 16.31 -21.36 10.55
N CYS A 424 17.04 -21.30 11.68
CA CYS A 424 18.33 -21.98 11.84
C CYS A 424 18.27 -23.44 11.33
N PRO A 425 19.22 -23.89 10.50
CA PRO A 425 19.18 -25.23 9.94
C PRO A 425 19.29 -26.28 11.06
N HIS A 426 18.22 -27.04 11.26
CA HIS A 426 18.30 -28.30 12.00
C HIS A 426 19.17 -29.26 11.19
N ARG A 427 20.34 -29.62 11.75
CA ARG A 427 21.18 -30.68 11.19
C ARG A 427 20.45 -32.01 11.38
N ALA A 428 19.83 -32.54 10.33
CA ALA A 428 19.50 -33.95 10.25
C ALA A 428 20.83 -34.73 10.36
N ALA A 429 20.94 -35.59 11.37
CA ALA A 429 22.09 -36.44 11.56
C ALA A 429 22.11 -37.50 10.45
N GLY A 430 23.05 -37.39 9.50
CA GLY A 430 23.22 -38.37 8.42
C GLY A 430 24.41 -38.09 7.51
N SER A 431 25.55 -38.69 7.87
CA SER A 431 26.70 -39.10 7.02
C SER A 431 27.38 -38.13 6.02
N ALA A 432 28.69 -37.97 6.27
CA ALA A 432 29.84 -37.92 5.34
C ALA A 432 30.20 -36.62 4.57
N GLY A 433 31.18 -35.89 5.13
CA GLY A 433 32.49 -35.67 4.49
C GLY A 433 32.68 -34.53 3.48
N GLY A 434 33.17 -33.37 3.93
CA GLY A 434 33.86 -32.36 3.11
C GLY A 434 33.83 -30.95 3.72
N PRO A 435 34.96 -30.22 3.88
CA PRO A 435 34.97 -28.96 4.59
C PRO A 435 34.63 -27.80 3.65
N TRP A 436 33.48 -27.17 3.87
CA TRP A 436 33.22 -25.80 3.43
C TRP A 436 33.13 -24.93 4.68
N SER A 437 34.03 -23.96 4.80
CA SER A 437 34.01 -22.96 5.87
C SER A 437 33.01 -21.85 5.49
N PRO A 438 31.89 -21.67 6.21
CA PRO A 438 31.16 -20.42 6.12
C PRO A 438 31.92 -19.36 6.92
N ILE A 439 32.26 -18.25 6.26
CA ILE A 439 32.67 -17.02 6.93
C ILE A 439 31.42 -16.48 7.65
N LEU A 440 31.27 -16.84 8.92
CA LEU A 440 30.28 -16.25 9.82
C LEU A 440 30.95 -15.10 10.57
N THR A 441 30.36 -13.91 10.47
CA THR A 441 30.63 -12.78 11.35
C THR A 441 30.27 -13.15 12.80
N PRO A 442 31.14 -12.89 13.80
CA PRO A 442 30.88 -13.30 15.19
C PRO A 442 29.89 -12.34 15.86
N GLY A 443 28.76 -12.85 16.37
CA GLY A 443 27.85 -12.03 17.17
C GLY A 443 26.57 -12.67 17.73
N TRP A 444 26.11 -13.82 17.24
CA TRP A 444 24.82 -14.40 17.68
C TRP A 444 25.02 -15.83 18.19
N GLY A 445 24.97 -16.02 19.51
CA GLY A 445 24.95 -17.34 20.13
C GLY A 445 23.51 -17.85 20.28
N CYS A 446 23.17 -18.97 19.65
CA CYS A 446 21.90 -19.67 19.88
C CYS A 446 22.03 -20.61 21.10
N CYS A 447 21.15 -20.46 22.10
CA CYS A 447 20.98 -21.44 23.17
C CYS A 447 19.90 -22.46 22.76
N VAL A 448 20.27 -23.74 22.68
CA VAL A 448 19.33 -24.84 22.41
C VAL A 448 19.02 -25.56 23.72
N ASN A 449 17.73 -25.79 24.00
CA ASN A 449 17.27 -26.60 25.12
C ASN A 449 16.63 -27.88 24.56
N SER A 450 17.35 -29.00 24.55
CA SER A 450 16.79 -30.32 24.22
C SER A 450 16.27 -30.99 25.50
N ARG A 451 15.00 -31.40 25.50
CA ARG A 451 14.42 -32.17 26.60
C ARG A 451 14.93 -33.62 26.57
N ALA A 452 15.62 -34.03 27.61
CA ALA A 452 15.56 -35.39 28.14
C ALA A 452 15.81 -35.31 29.65
N ALA A 453 14.98 -36.01 30.42
CA ALA A 453 15.07 -36.07 31.87
C ALA A 453 16.43 -36.64 32.30
N ASP A 454 17.28 -35.83 32.92
CA ASP A 454 18.08 -36.19 34.08
C ASP A 454 18.81 -34.96 34.62
N THR A 455 18.88 -34.88 35.95
CA THR A 455 19.49 -33.80 36.73
C THR A 455 20.97 -33.56 36.38
N ALA A 456 21.30 -32.50 35.63
CA ALA A 456 22.63 -31.88 35.66
C ALA A 456 22.63 -30.45 35.09
N ARG A 457 23.37 -29.56 35.77
CA ARG A 457 23.46 -28.11 35.54
C ARG A 457 23.97 -27.77 34.12
N SER A 458 23.27 -26.89 33.43
CA SER A 458 23.77 -26.19 32.25
C SER A 458 24.87 -25.19 32.63
N ARG A 459 26.07 -25.33 32.05
CA ARG A 459 27.14 -24.32 32.09
C ARG A 459 27.38 -23.79 30.67
N CYS A 460 27.20 -22.49 30.47
CA CYS A 460 27.68 -21.78 29.28
C CYS A 460 29.15 -21.40 29.49
N THR A 461 30.04 -21.81 28.58
CA THR A 461 31.45 -21.37 28.56
C THR A 461 31.60 -20.18 27.60
N PRO A 462 32.20 -19.04 28.00
CA PRO A 462 32.52 -17.96 27.08
C PRO A 462 33.70 -18.33 26.18
N ILE A 463 33.60 -18.08 24.88
CA ILE A 463 34.71 -18.15 23.92
C ILE A 463 35.29 -16.74 23.78
N CYS A 464 36.54 -16.53 24.20
CA CYS A 464 37.28 -15.30 23.91
C CYS A 464 37.90 -15.36 22.49
N PRO A 465 37.98 -14.24 21.76
CA PRO A 465 38.59 -14.21 20.42
C PRO A 465 40.12 -14.35 20.47
N PRO A 466 40.77 -14.85 19.40
CA PRO A 466 42.22 -15.01 19.36
C PRO A 466 42.94 -13.66 19.22
N SER A 467 44.02 -13.46 19.98
CA SER A 467 44.90 -12.30 19.86
C SER A 467 45.90 -12.49 18.71
N ASN A 468 45.91 -11.57 17.74
CA ASN A 468 47.03 -11.42 16.81
C ASN A 468 48.28 -10.90 17.56
N GLY A 469 49.43 -11.47 17.24
CA GLY A 469 50.61 -11.52 18.11
C GLY A 469 51.37 -10.22 18.42
N ARG A 470 52.30 -10.40 19.36
CA ARG A 470 53.34 -9.48 19.89
C ARG A 470 52.83 -8.34 20.79
N THR A 471 52.68 -8.66 22.07
CA THR A 471 53.24 -7.89 23.21
C THR A 471 53.01 -8.68 24.51
N THR A 472 54.03 -8.77 25.35
CA THR A 472 54.00 -9.52 26.62
C THR A 472 53.28 -8.72 27.71
N THR A 473 51.95 -8.77 27.75
CA THR A 473 51.13 -8.41 28.92
C THR A 473 49.79 -9.17 28.86
N ARG A 474 49.47 -9.92 29.93
CA ARG A 474 48.21 -10.71 30.06
C ARG A 474 46.99 -9.77 30.11
N PRO A 475 45.91 -10.00 29.33
CA PRO A 475 44.64 -9.31 29.56
C PRO A 475 43.81 -10.03 30.63
N THR A 476 43.31 -9.24 31.59
CA THR A 476 42.36 -9.62 32.64
C THR A 476 40.95 -9.74 32.07
N CYS A 477 40.30 -10.90 32.24
CA CYS A 477 38.86 -11.07 32.02
C CYS A 477 38.09 -10.62 33.27
N ALA A 478 37.13 -9.71 33.14
CA ALA A 478 36.27 -9.27 34.25
C ALA A 478 35.26 -10.37 34.65
N PRO A 479 34.99 -10.60 35.94
CA PRO A 479 34.09 -11.66 36.38
C PRO A 479 32.61 -11.25 36.29
N SER A 480 31.78 -12.23 35.94
CA SER A 480 30.32 -12.20 35.91
C SER A 480 29.73 -11.99 37.32
N MET A 481 28.82 -11.02 37.46
CA MET A 481 27.93 -10.94 38.62
C MET A 481 26.95 -12.12 38.60
N SER A 482 27.01 -12.91 39.67
CA SER A 482 26.04 -13.96 40.00
C SER A 482 25.49 -13.65 41.39
N SER A 483 24.17 -13.50 41.51
CA SER A 483 23.37 -13.88 42.69
C SER A 483 21.91 -13.49 42.46
N TRP A 484 21.05 -14.50 42.40
CA TRP A 484 19.65 -14.39 42.80
C TRP A 484 19.53 -15.04 44.18
N PRO A 485 18.90 -14.42 45.19
CA PRO A 485 18.64 -15.07 46.44
C PRO A 485 17.32 -15.86 46.39
N THR A 486 17.39 -17.06 46.97
CA THR A 486 16.28 -17.96 47.30
C THR A 486 15.53 -17.51 48.56
N SER A 487 14.19 -17.56 48.47
CA SER A 487 13.17 -17.88 49.50
C SER A 487 13.24 -17.29 50.93
N SER A 488 12.14 -16.61 51.32
CA SER A 488 11.38 -16.71 52.61
C SER A 488 10.54 -15.41 52.79
N SER A 489 9.39 -15.27 53.47
CA SER A 489 8.27 -16.10 53.93
C SER A 489 7.31 -15.16 54.72
N TRP A 490 5.97 -15.35 54.68
CA TRP A 490 4.90 -14.74 55.55
C TRP A 490 4.54 -13.24 55.31
N THR A 491 3.30 -12.71 55.37
CA THR A 491 2.05 -13.08 56.08
C THR A 491 0.80 -12.42 55.45
N ARG A 492 -0.37 -12.94 55.81
CA ARG A 492 -1.76 -12.60 55.38
C ARG A 492 -2.38 -11.45 56.20
N THR A 493 -3.02 -10.45 55.56
CA THR A 493 -4.19 -9.62 55.99
C THR A 493 -4.40 -8.51 54.94
N GLY A 494 -5.57 -8.10 54.45
CA GLY A 494 -6.97 -8.42 54.69
C GLY A 494 -7.85 -7.86 53.54
N SER A 495 -9.16 -8.15 53.61
CA SER A 495 -10.23 -7.76 52.67
C SER A 495 -10.45 -6.23 52.53
N PRO A 496 -11.22 -5.78 51.51
CA PRO A 496 -12.68 -5.57 51.69
C PRO A 496 -13.50 -6.11 50.49
N ALA A 497 -14.60 -6.82 50.72
CA ALA A 497 -15.98 -6.35 50.99
C ALA A 497 -16.76 -5.99 49.71
N ALA A 498 -17.88 -6.72 49.56
CA ALA A 498 -18.77 -6.77 48.44
C ALA A 498 -19.74 -5.59 48.38
N ALA A 499 -20.23 -5.29 47.18
CA ALA A 499 -21.53 -4.66 46.98
C ALA A 499 -22.18 -5.16 45.68
N SER A 500 -23.36 -5.74 45.80
CA SER A 500 -24.35 -5.99 44.75
C SER A 500 -25.71 -5.99 45.45
N PRO A 501 -26.83 -5.89 44.73
CA PRO A 501 -27.30 -4.79 43.88
C PRO A 501 -28.67 -4.31 44.43
N PRO A 502 -29.47 -3.54 43.68
CA PRO A 502 -30.91 -3.67 43.82
C PRO A 502 -31.60 -4.06 42.50
N THR A 503 -32.47 -5.05 42.64
CA THR A 503 -33.50 -5.51 41.71
C THR A 503 -34.78 -4.66 41.81
N SER A 504 -35.70 -4.95 40.87
CA SER A 504 -37.10 -4.48 40.71
C SER A 504 -37.24 -3.31 39.71
N THR A 505 -38.21 -3.26 38.79
CA THR A 505 -39.39 -4.08 38.47
C THR A 505 -39.92 -3.70 37.08
N SER A 506 -40.68 -4.60 36.47
CA SER A 506 -41.44 -4.47 35.22
C SER A 506 -42.65 -3.51 35.29
N SER A 507 -42.95 -2.80 34.20
CA SER A 507 -44.30 -2.35 33.76
C SER A 507 -44.20 -1.81 32.32
N SER A 508 -44.66 -2.52 31.27
CA SER A 508 -46.02 -2.52 30.69
C SER A 508 -46.43 -1.21 29.96
N GLY A 509 -46.44 -1.26 28.61
CA GLY A 509 -47.37 -0.58 27.66
C GLY A 509 -47.43 0.96 27.64
N ARG A 510 -47.75 1.70 26.56
CA ARG A 510 -48.09 1.49 25.14
C ARG A 510 -48.09 2.93 24.50
N PRO A 511 -48.51 3.19 23.24
CA PRO A 511 -47.84 4.10 22.30
C PRO A 511 -48.42 5.53 22.22
N GLY A 512 -47.70 6.41 21.53
CA GLY A 512 -48.13 7.72 21.04
C GLY A 512 -47.11 8.25 20.05
#